data_AF-A0A524K5L0-F1
#
_entry.id   AF-A0A524K5L0-F1
#
_cell.length_a   1.000
_cell.length_b   1.000
_cell.length_c   1.000
_cell.angle_alpha   90.00
_cell.angle_beta   90.00
_cell.angle_gamma   90.00
#
_symmetry.space_group_name_H-M   'P 1'
#
loop_
_entity.id
_entity.type
_entity.pdbx_description
1 polymer ?
#
loop_
_entity_poly.entity_id
_entity_poly.type
_entity_poly.pdbx_seq_one_letter_code
_entity_poly.pdbx_strand_id
1 'polypeptide(L)'
;MKNLREPFVLLALLAVLFLKLDPFHWFMPTSAQMIILALFAAAFSLYAGTIASERPRDERESNHLTLASRMGYFVGIATLSATIVVQDLAHRLDAWPCIVLGAMIIAKFAVLAWARRNR
;
A
#
# COMPACT_ATOMS: atom_id res chain seq x y z
N MET A 1 -17.74 -1.80 -16.52
CA MET A 1 -18.54 -1.72 -15.29
C MET A 1 -17.57 -1.98 -14.16
N LYS A 2 -17.20 -0.94 -13.38
CA LYS A 2 -16.35 -1.14 -12.19
C LYS A 2 -16.96 -2.27 -11.37
N ASN A 3 -16.21 -3.34 -11.16
CA ASN A 3 -16.71 -4.49 -10.43
C ASN A 3 -17.05 -4.01 -9.02
N LEU A 4 -18.31 -4.13 -8.59
CA LEU A 4 -18.79 -3.78 -7.23
C LEU A 4 -17.96 -4.44 -6.10
N ARG A 5 -17.10 -5.40 -6.45
CA ARG A 5 -16.18 -6.12 -5.58
C ARG A 5 -14.97 -5.30 -5.14
N GLU A 6 -14.43 -4.40 -5.98
CA GLU A 6 -13.26 -3.57 -5.64
C GLU A 6 -13.47 -2.65 -4.42
N PRO A 7 -14.54 -1.82 -4.36
CA PRO A 7 -14.76 -0.96 -3.19
C PRO A 7 -15.01 -1.77 -1.92
N PHE A 8 -15.61 -2.96 -2.05
CA PHE A 8 -15.83 -3.86 -0.92
C PHE A 8 -14.51 -4.42 -0.36
N VAL A 9 -13.59 -4.85 -1.23
CA VAL A 9 -12.25 -5.34 -0.83
C VAL A 9 -11.45 -4.22 -0.17
N LEU A 10 -11.50 -3.00 -0.71
CA LEU A 10 -10.88 -1.81 -0.12
C LEU A 10 -11.41 -1.51 1.28
N LEU A 11 -12.74 -1.50 1.44
CA LEU A 11 -13.37 -1.26 2.73
C LEU A 11 -12.97 -2.33 3.75
N ALA A 12 -12.94 -3.60 3.34
CA ALA A 12 -12.51 -4.71 4.19
C ALA A 12 -11.05 -4.55 4.62
N LEU A 13 -10.14 -4.19 3.71
CA LEU A 13 -8.72 -3.97 4.03
C LEU A 13 -8.55 -2.81 5.02
N LEU A 14 -9.27 -1.70 4.82
CA LEU A 14 -9.25 -0.55 5.75
C LEU A 14 -9.81 -0.92 7.12
N ALA A 15 -10.89 -1.69 7.18
CA ALA A 15 -11.46 -2.19 8.44
C ALA A 15 -10.47 -3.08 9.20
N VAL A 16 -9.76 -3.97 8.48
CA VAL A 16 -8.74 -4.85 9.09
C VAL A 16 -7.54 -4.04 9.60
N LEU A 17 -7.08 -3.03 8.84
CA LEU A 17 -6.03 -2.10 9.30
C LEU A 17 -6.45 -1.35 10.56
N PHE A 18 -7.68 -0.83 10.60
CA PHE A 18 -8.22 -0.15 11.76
C PHE A 18 -8.29 -1.09 12.98
N LEU A 19 -8.74 -2.33 12.78
CA LEU A 19 -8.78 -3.33 13.85
C LEU A 19 -7.38 -3.66 14.39
N LYS A 20 -6.37 -3.69 13.50
CA LYS A 20 -4.98 -3.98 13.87
C LYS A 20 -4.32 -2.84 14.66
N LEU A 21 -4.74 -1.59 14.44
CA LEU A 21 -4.29 -0.44 15.24
C LEU A 21 -4.77 -0.53 16.70
N ASP A 22 -5.78 -1.37 16.98
CA ASP A 22 -6.37 -1.57 18.30
C ASP A 22 -6.65 -0.25 19.05
N PRO A 23 -7.39 0.69 18.45
CA PRO A 23 -7.55 2.05 18.98
C PRO A 23 -8.29 2.11 20.33
N PHE A 24 -9.06 1.06 20.64
CA PHE A 24 -9.83 0.96 21.89
C PHE A 24 -9.18 0.00 22.90
N HIS A 25 -8.01 -0.56 22.59
CA HIS A 25 -7.31 -1.57 23.41
C HIS A 25 -8.22 -2.75 23.80
N TRP A 26 -9.18 -3.11 22.94
CA TRP A 26 -10.15 -4.17 23.22
C TRP A 26 -9.53 -5.57 23.09
N PHE A 27 -8.37 -5.70 22.44
CA PHE A 27 -7.72 -6.98 22.18
C PHE A 27 -6.47 -7.19 23.07
N MET A 28 -6.63 -7.87 24.22
CA MET A 28 -5.49 -8.46 24.96
C MET A 28 -4.92 -9.71 24.24
N PRO A 29 -3.60 -10.01 24.30
CA PRO A 29 -2.91 -10.65 23.18
C PRO A 29 -2.69 -12.17 23.28
N THR A 30 -2.93 -12.86 22.16
CA THR A 30 -1.90 -13.59 21.36
C THR A 30 -2.56 -14.27 20.16
N SER A 31 -3.65 -15.02 20.35
CA SER A 31 -4.34 -15.74 19.28
C SER A 31 -5.15 -14.81 18.34
N ALA A 32 -5.91 -13.87 18.89
CA ALA A 32 -6.70 -12.91 18.10
C ALA A 32 -5.83 -12.04 17.19
N GLN A 33 -4.67 -11.57 17.69
CA GLN A 33 -3.73 -10.76 16.91
C GLN A 33 -3.13 -11.52 15.72
N MET A 34 -2.92 -12.84 15.85
CA MET A 34 -2.44 -13.70 14.77
C MET A 34 -3.51 -13.93 13.71
N ILE A 35 -4.78 -14.11 14.12
CA ILE A 35 -5.91 -14.21 13.19
C ILE A 35 -6.08 -12.91 12.40
N ILE A 36 -6.00 -11.76 13.06
CA ILE A 36 -6.09 -10.45 12.39
C ILE A 36 -4.93 -10.25 11.42
N LEU A 37 -3.71 -10.69 11.77
CA LEU A 37 -2.56 -10.64 10.86
C LEU A 37 -2.78 -11.53 9.61
N ALA A 38 -3.30 -12.74 9.80
CA ALA A 38 -3.63 -13.62 8.69
C ALA A 38 -4.71 -13.03 7.78
N LEU A 39 -5.74 -12.42 8.37
CA LEU A 39 -6.81 -11.74 7.65
C LEU A 39 -6.28 -10.52 6.88
N PHE A 40 -5.38 -9.75 7.49
CA PHE A 40 -4.68 -8.64 6.83
C PHE A 40 -3.88 -9.12 5.62
N ALA A 41 -3.08 -10.17 5.79
CA ALA A 41 -2.30 -10.74 4.70
C ALA A 41 -3.21 -11.23 3.55
N ALA A 42 -4.29 -11.94 3.87
CA ALA A 42 -5.26 -12.40 2.87
C ALA A 42 -5.94 -11.23 2.13
N ALA A 43 -6.43 -10.22 2.86
CA ALA A 43 -7.07 -9.05 2.28
C ALA A 43 -6.10 -8.24 1.41
N PHE A 44 -4.85 -8.08 1.85
CA PHE A 44 -3.80 -7.44 1.09
C PHE A 44 -3.49 -8.20 -0.20
N SER A 45 -3.35 -9.54 -0.16
CA SER A 45 -3.10 -10.35 -1.35
C SER A 45 -4.24 -10.24 -2.38
N LEU A 46 -5.50 -10.23 -1.93
CA LEU A 46 -6.65 -10.02 -2.82
C LEU A 46 -6.60 -8.64 -3.49
N TYR A 47 -6.32 -7.59 -2.70
CA TYR A 47 -6.22 -6.23 -3.22
C TYR A 47 -5.03 -6.06 -4.19
N ALA A 48 -3.86 -6.62 -3.85
CA ALA A 48 -2.69 -6.62 -4.73
C ALA A 48 -3.00 -7.31 -6.07
N GLY A 49 -3.75 -8.42 -6.02
CA GLY A 49 -4.24 -9.11 -7.22
C GLY A 49 -5.14 -8.24 -8.10
N THR A 50 -6.03 -7.42 -7.49
CA THR A 50 -6.87 -6.48 -8.24
C THR A 50 -6.05 -5.40 -8.95
N ILE A 51 -5.04 -4.82 -8.28
CA ILE A 51 -4.15 -3.83 -8.88
C ILE A 51 -3.36 -4.43 -10.04
N ALA A 52 -2.80 -5.62 -9.86
CA ALA A 52 -1.99 -6.28 -10.90
C ALA A 52 -2.81 -6.67 -12.14
N SER A 53 -4.12 -6.86 -11.98
CA SER A 53 -5.03 -7.27 -13.05
C SER A 53 -5.66 -6.09 -13.79
N GLU A 54 -5.42 -4.86 -13.35
CA GLU A 54 -6.08 -3.66 -13.87
C GLU A 54 -5.60 -3.36 -15.30
N ARG A 55 -6.54 -3.31 -16.24
CA ARG A 55 -6.28 -3.02 -17.66
C ARG A 55 -7.17 -1.86 -18.12
N PRO A 56 -6.60 -0.76 -18.66
CA PRO A 56 -7.40 0.34 -19.16
C PRO A 56 -8.22 -0.10 -20.36
N ARG A 57 -9.51 0.26 -20.39
CA ARG A 57 -10.41 -0.03 -21.52
C ARG A 57 -10.34 1.05 -22.61
N ASP A 58 -9.93 2.26 -22.24
CA ASP A 58 -9.84 3.44 -23.11
C ASP A 58 -8.68 4.35 -22.65
N GLU A 59 -8.26 5.28 -23.51
CA GLU A 59 -7.20 6.27 -23.24
C GLU A 59 -7.55 7.17 -22.04
N ARG A 60 -8.83 7.53 -21.89
CA ARG A 60 -9.31 8.31 -20.74
C ARG A 60 -9.08 7.55 -19.43
N GLU A 61 -9.43 6.27 -19.40
CA GLU A 61 -9.24 5.42 -18.23
C GLU A 61 -7.75 5.20 -17.94
N SER A 62 -6.91 5.00 -18.97
CA SER A 62 -5.45 4.93 -18.84
C SER A 62 -4.86 6.17 -18.15
N ASN A 63 -5.33 7.36 -18.51
CA ASN A 63 -4.90 8.61 -17.88
C ASN A 63 -5.32 8.69 -16.41
N HIS A 64 -6.56 8.28 -16.08
CA HIS A 64 -7.04 8.24 -14.70
C HIS A 64 -6.26 7.24 -13.84
N LEU A 65 -5.98 6.03 -14.35
CA LEU A 65 -5.18 5.02 -13.66
C LEU A 65 -3.74 5.48 -13.43
N THR A 66 -3.15 6.13 -14.42
CA THR A 66 -1.79 6.70 -14.32
C THR A 66 -1.75 7.80 -13.26
N LEU A 67 -2.74 8.70 -13.22
CA LEU A 67 -2.84 9.74 -12.21
C LEU A 67 -2.99 9.14 -10.81
N ALA A 68 -3.89 8.17 -10.65
CA ALA A 68 -4.12 7.49 -9.38
C ALA A 68 -2.84 6.79 -8.87
N SER A 69 -2.14 6.08 -9.74
CA SER A 69 -0.87 5.40 -9.42
C SER A 69 0.22 6.39 -8.99
N ARG A 70 0.32 7.55 -9.66
CA ARG A 70 1.28 8.60 -9.31
C ARG A 70 0.96 9.26 -7.97
N MET A 71 -0.31 9.53 -7.71
CA MET A 71 -0.75 10.09 -6.42
C MET A 71 -0.52 9.07 -5.29
N GLY A 72 -0.84 7.80 -5.50
CA GLY A 72 -0.56 6.73 -4.53
C GLY A 72 0.93 6.62 -4.20
N TYR A 73 1.80 6.65 -5.22
CA TYR A 73 3.25 6.66 -5.01
C TYR A 73 3.72 7.90 -4.23
N PHE A 74 3.19 9.08 -4.54
CA PHE A 74 3.54 10.32 -3.85
C PHE A 74 3.13 10.29 -2.37
N VAL A 75 1.89 9.89 -2.08
CA VAL A 75 1.38 9.74 -0.71
C VAL A 75 2.20 8.70 0.06
N GLY A 76 2.56 7.58 -0.58
CA GLY A 76 3.42 6.56 0.01
C GLY A 76 4.79 7.09 0.43
N ILE A 77 5.48 7.82 -0.47
CA ILE A 77 6.76 8.47 -0.14
C ILE A 77 6.58 9.48 0.98
N ALA A 78 5.59 10.36 0.88
CA ALA A 78 5.37 11.42 1.88
C ALA A 78 5.13 10.82 3.28
N THR A 79 4.32 9.76 3.36
CA THR A 79 3.99 9.09 4.62
C THR A 79 5.19 8.36 5.21
N LEU A 80 5.98 7.64 4.39
CA LEU A 80 7.20 6.98 4.85
C LEU A 80 8.27 7.98 5.29
N SER A 81 8.47 9.06 4.55
CA SER A 81 9.39 10.13 4.93
C SER A 81 8.97 10.78 6.25
N ALA A 82 7.68 11.09 6.42
CA ALA A 82 7.16 11.61 7.69
C ALA A 82 7.37 10.63 8.84
N THR A 83 7.17 9.33 8.60
CA THR A 83 7.40 8.27 9.59
C THR A 83 8.87 8.22 10.02
N ILE A 84 9.81 8.30 9.07
CA ILE A 84 11.25 8.33 9.36
C ILE A 84 11.58 9.54 10.24
N VAL A 85 11.11 10.74 9.87
CA VAL A 85 11.37 11.96 10.65
C VAL A 85 10.85 11.81 12.09
N VAL A 86 9.62 11.33 12.27
CA VAL A 86 9.02 11.16 13.61
C VAL A 86 9.77 10.10 14.43
N GLN A 87 10.14 8.96 13.84
CA GLN A 87 10.86 7.89 14.53
C GLN A 87 12.31 8.28 14.87
N ASP A 88 12.97 9.02 13.98
CA ASP A 88 14.34 9.51 14.16
C ASP A 88 14.41 10.54 15.29
N LEU A 89 13.48 11.51 15.31
CA LEU A 89 13.34 12.45 16.43
C LEU A 89 13.06 11.73 17.76
N ALA A 90 12.33 10.62 17.73
CA ALA A 90 12.08 9.77 18.89
C ALA A 90 13.25 8.85 19.29
N HIS A 91 14.36 8.86 18.53
CA HIS A 91 15.54 7.99 18.72
C HIS A 91 15.18 6.49 18.70
N ARG A 92 14.15 6.14 17.92
CA ARG A 92 13.63 4.77 17.78
C ARG A 92 13.42 4.43 16.30
N LEU A 93 14.36 4.87 15.46
CA LEU A 93 14.30 4.62 14.03
C LEU A 93 14.43 3.12 13.75
N ASP A 94 13.36 2.53 13.21
CA ASP A 94 13.39 1.18 12.68
C ASP A 94 14.01 1.20 11.26
N ALA A 95 14.69 0.12 10.88
CA ALA A 95 15.30 0.00 9.55
C ALA A 95 14.25 -0.15 8.44
N TRP A 96 13.07 -0.71 8.78
CA TRP A 96 12.03 -1.04 7.80
C TRP A 96 11.51 0.15 6.98
N PRO A 97 11.12 1.30 7.57
CA PRO A 97 10.72 2.47 6.79
C PRO A 97 11.75 2.91 5.74
N CYS A 98 13.05 2.89 6.09
CA CYS A 98 14.15 3.23 5.19
C CYS A 98 14.30 2.21 4.05
N ILE A 99 14.25 0.91 4.37
CA ILE A 99 14.33 -0.17 3.38
C ILE A 99 13.17 -0.09 2.39
N VAL A 100 11.93 0.09 2.89
CA VAL A 100 10.73 0.17 2.04
C VAL A 100 10.79 1.40 1.12
N LEU A 101 11.16 2.58 1.65
CA LEU A 101 11.31 3.78 0.85
C LEU A 101 12.38 3.61 -0.24
N GLY A 102 13.53 3.04 0.11
CA GLY A 102 14.60 2.73 -0.84
C GLY A 102 14.14 1.77 -1.94
N ALA A 103 13.46 0.69 -1.58
CA ALA A 103 12.92 -0.29 -2.52
C ALA A 103 11.92 0.35 -3.50
N MET A 104 11.01 1.21 -3.02
CA MET A 104 10.06 1.93 -3.86
C MET A 104 10.75 2.83 -4.89
N ILE A 105 11.78 3.57 -4.48
CA ILE A 105 12.54 4.47 -5.35
C ILE A 105 13.30 3.68 -6.42
N ILE A 106 14.00 2.62 -6.01
CA ILE A 106 14.74 1.75 -6.93
C ILE A 106 13.80 1.12 -7.96
N ALA A 107 12.66 0.56 -7.51
CA ALA A 107 11.67 -0.04 -8.39
C ALA A 107 11.16 0.95 -9.43
N LYS A 108 10.79 2.18 -9.01
CA LYS A 108 10.34 3.23 -9.94
C LYS A 108 11.40 3.59 -10.95
N PHE A 109 12.66 3.74 -10.53
CA PHE A 109 13.75 4.08 -11.43
C PHE A 109 14.06 2.96 -12.41
N ALA A 110 14.08 1.70 -11.94
CA ALA A 110 14.32 0.53 -12.78
C ALA A 110 13.26 0.38 -13.88
N VAL A 111 11.98 0.50 -13.52
CA VAL A 111 10.87 0.43 -14.49
C VAL A 111 10.93 1.58 -15.49
N LEU A 112 11.25 2.80 -15.02
CA LEU A 112 11.39 3.96 -15.90
C LEU A 112 12.56 3.81 -16.88
N ALA A 113 13.71 3.30 -16.42
CA ALA A 113 14.88 3.05 -17.26
C ALA A 113 14.58 1.99 -18.32
N TRP A 114 13.93 0.89 -17.94
CA TRP A 114 13.47 -0.14 -18.87
C TRP A 114 12.49 0.43 -19.91
N ALA A 115 11.50 1.20 -19.47
CA ALA A 115 10.49 1.79 -20.36
C ALA A 115 11.09 2.81 -21.34
N ARG A 116 12.13 3.54 -20.95
CA ARG A 116 12.86 4.46 -21.84
C ARG A 116 13.71 3.71 -22.87
N ARG A 117 14.29 2.57 -22.49
CA ARG A 117 15.11 1.74 -23.38
C ARG A 117 14.27 1.01 -24.43
N ASN A 118 13.04 0.64 -24.08
CA ASN A 118 12.14 -0.13 -24.92
C ASN A 118 11.12 0.76 -25.69
N ARG A 119 11.44 2.05 -25.83
CA ARG A 119 10.67 3.05 -26.56
C ARG A 119 11.39 3.39 -27.86
#